data_AF-A0A520D790-F1
#
_entry.id   AF-A0A520D790-F1
#
_cell.length_a   1.000
_cell.length_b   1.000
_cell.length_c   1.000
_cell.angle_alpha   90.00
_cell.angle_beta   90.00
_cell.angle_gamma   90.00
#
_symmetry.space_group_name_H-M   'P 1'
#
loop_
_entity.id
_entity.type
_entity.pdbx_description
1 polymer ?
#
loop_
_entity_poly.entity_id
_entity_poly.type
_entity_poly.pdbx_seq_one_letter_code
_entity_poly.pdbx_strand_id
1 'polypeptide(L)'
;MSSPGCRSTVSPPGAETACVDRTVQDLLEAQRLALGREIHDAIGGALAAVHFDLAGLARHPPRDAEAGVRLAAAQAALQVAIDATRHAVARLHPPDLRDGLAPALDRLVADFGRRTGIAADFDAAGMTDLDAPRELAVFRTAQESLTNAARHARCARVRLTLRGDASEDGRRAA
;
A
#
# COMPACT_ATOMS: atom_id res chain seq x y z
N MET A 1 -59.81 -15.93 27.94
CA MET A 1 -58.59 -15.84 28.77
C MET A 1 -57.42 -16.13 27.85
N SER A 2 -56.63 -15.09 27.59
CA SER A 2 -55.58 -15.03 26.56
C SER A 2 -54.20 -15.20 27.18
N SER A 3 -53.32 -15.97 26.52
CA SER A 3 -51.85 -15.81 26.40
C SER A 3 -51.17 -17.17 26.18
N PRO A 4 -49.93 -17.21 25.62
CA PRO A 4 -49.47 -16.47 24.46
C PRO A 4 -48.73 -17.39 23.46
N GLY A 5 -48.79 -17.03 22.18
CA GLY A 5 -48.05 -17.70 21.12
C GLY A 5 -46.54 -17.55 21.28
N CYS A 6 -45.83 -18.67 21.21
CA CYS A 6 -44.38 -18.76 21.17
C CYS A 6 -43.86 -18.05 19.90
N ARG A 7 -43.18 -16.92 20.06
CA ARG A 7 -42.44 -16.27 18.96
C ARG A 7 -41.11 -16.99 18.79
N SER A 8 -41.03 -17.83 17.77
CA SER A 8 -39.75 -18.33 17.25
C SER A 8 -39.02 -17.15 16.58
N THR A 9 -37.95 -16.67 17.21
CA THR A 9 -36.99 -15.77 16.59
C THR A 9 -36.07 -16.58 15.69
N VAL A 10 -36.32 -16.56 14.39
CA VAL A 10 -35.36 -17.05 13.40
C VAL A 10 -34.24 -16.02 13.31
N SER A 11 -33.06 -16.39 13.79
CA SER A 11 -31.81 -15.63 13.60
C SER A 11 -31.45 -15.63 12.11
N PRO A 12 -31.04 -14.49 11.51
CA PRO A 12 -30.77 -14.44 10.08
C PRO A 12 -29.54 -15.31 9.73
N PRO A 13 -29.65 -16.24 8.74
CA PRO A 13 -28.51 -17.02 8.28
C PRO A 13 -27.55 -16.10 7.52
N GLY A 14 -26.39 -15.82 8.10
CA GLY A 14 -25.35 -14.96 7.51
C GLY A 14 -24.48 -14.20 8.53
N ALA A 15 -24.92 -14.11 9.79
CA ALA A 15 -24.15 -13.45 10.84
C ALA A 15 -22.89 -14.23 11.26
N GLU A 16 -22.95 -15.57 11.25
CA GLU A 16 -21.82 -16.43 11.63
C GLU A 16 -20.71 -16.43 10.56
N THR A 17 -21.05 -16.49 9.27
CA THR A 17 -20.06 -16.45 8.18
C THR A 17 -19.38 -15.09 8.06
N ALA A 18 -20.11 -13.98 8.24
CA ALA A 18 -19.53 -12.64 8.21
C ALA A 18 -18.58 -12.37 9.40
N CYS A 19 -18.79 -13.00 10.55
CA CYS A 19 -17.89 -12.93 11.71
C CYS A 19 -16.59 -13.70 11.47
N VAL A 20 -16.70 -14.90 10.90
CA VAL A 20 -15.57 -15.76 10.56
C VAL A 20 -14.69 -15.12 9.47
N ASP A 21 -15.29 -14.55 8.43
CA ASP A 21 -14.52 -13.86 7.38
C ASP A 21 -13.76 -12.65 7.94
N ARG A 22 -14.38 -11.90 8.87
CA ARG A 22 -13.74 -10.73 9.49
C ARG A 22 -12.57 -11.12 10.39
N THR A 23 -12.71 -12.16 11.19
CA THR A 23 -11.61 -12.67 12.04
C THR A 23 -10.44 -13.22 11.22
N VAL A 24 -10.72 -13.84 10.07
CA VAL A 24 -9.66 -14.28 9.14
C VAL A 24 -8.97 -13.07 8.50
N GLN A 25 -9.71 -12.04 8.09
CA GLN A 25 -9.11 -10.81 7.56
C GLN A 25 -8.21 -10.11 8.59
N ASP A 26 -8.67 -9.97 9.83
CA ASP A 26 -7.91 -9.35 10.92
C ASP A 26 -6.61 -10.14 11.20
N LEU A 27 -6.69 -11.47 11.20
CA LEU A 27 -5.52 -12.34 11.40
C LEU A 27 -4.51 -12.19 10.25
N LEU A 28 -4.98 -12.14 9.01
CA LEU A 28 -4.12 -11.95 7.83
C LEU A 28 -3.44 -10.58 7.84
N GLU A 29 -4.12 -9.54 8.30
CA GLU A 29 -3.53 -8.20 8.45
C GLU A 29 -2.48 -8.16 9.56
N ALA A 30 -2.76 -8.79 10.70
CA ALA A 30 -1.79 -8.93 11.79
C ALA A 30 -0.53 -9.69 11.34
N GLN A 31 -0.69 -10.77 10.58
CA GLN A 31 0.42 -11.53 9.99
C GLN A 31 1.21 -10.70 8.97
N ARG A 32 0.55 -9.92 8.12
CA ARG A 32 1.23 -8.99 7.19
C ARG A 32 2.05 -7.95 7.95
N LEU A 33 1.50 -7.37 9.02
CA LEU A 33 2.22 -6.46 9.92
C LEU A 33 3.47 -7.09 10.53
N ALA A 34 3.32 -8.29 11.07
CA ALA A 34 4.43 -9.03 11.68
C ALA A 34 5.54 -9.30 10.67
N LEU A 35 5.20 -9.82 9.48
CA LEU A 35 6.15 -10.05 8.40
C LEU A 35 6.82 -8.76 7.93
N GLY A 36 6.08 -7.65 7.84
CA GLY A 36 6.64 -6.35 7.46
C GLY A 36 7.71 -5.86 8.43
N ARG A 37 7.50 -6.04 9.74
CA ARG A 37 8.47 -5.69 10.78
C ARG A 37 9.68 -6.61 10.76
N GLU A 38 9.46 -7.93 10.71
CA GLU A 38 10.56 -8.91 10.69
C GLU A 38 11.48 -8.71 9.47
N ILE A 39 10.91 -8.47 8.29
CA ILE A 39 11.68 -8.13 7.08
C ILE A 39 12.43 -6.81 7.26
N HIS A 40 11.80 -5.77 7.83
CA HIS A 40 12.45 -4.48 8.06
C HIS A 40 13.64 -4.63 9.02
N ASP A 41 13.47 -5.35 10.12
CA ASP A 41 14.49 -5.50 11.15
C ASP A 41 15.64 -6.38 10.67
N ALA A 42 15.35 -7.52 10.03
CA ALA A 42 16.38 -8.45 9.56
C ALA A 42 17.13 -7.94 8.32
N ILE A 43 16.43 -7.36 7.34
CA ILE A 43 17.02 -6.97 6.06
C ILE A 43 17.47 -5.50 6.07
N GLY A 44 16.72 -4.61 6.72
CA GLY A 44 17.03 -3.18 6.77
C GLY A 44 18.36 -2.89 7.46
N GLY A 45 18.61 -3.52 8.61
CA GLY A 45 19.88 -3.38 9.34
C GLY A 45 21.07 -3.87 8.53
N ALA A 46 20.95 -5.05 7.91
CA ALA A 46 22.01 -5.63 7.09
C ALA A 46 22.33 -4.77 5.85
N LEU A 47 21.30 -4.28 5.13
CA LEU A 47 21.50 -3.39 3.98
C LEU A 47 22.13 -2.04 4.39
N ALA A 48 21.75 -1.50 5.54
CA ALA A 48 22.35 -0.27 6.06
C ALA A 48 23.85 -0.46 6.38
N ALA A 49 24.22 -1.57 7.00
CA ALA A 49 25.62 -1.90 7.29
C ALA A 49 26.45 -1.97 5.99
N VAL A 50 25.99 -2.75 4.99
CA VAL A 50 26.68 -2.86 3.70
C VAL A 50 26.75 -1.49 2.99
N HIS A 51 25.70 -0.66 3.09
CA HIS A 51 25.71 0.68 2.52
C HIS A 51 26.80 1.55 3.13
N PHE A 52 26.94 1.53 4.47
CA PHE A 52 27.98 2.28 5.15
C PHE A 52 29.40 1.77 4.81
N ASP A 53 29.58 0.45 4.67
CA ASP A 53 30.86 -0.14 4.27
C ASP A 53 31.26 0.30 2.86
N LEU A 54 30.35 0.16 1.89
CA LEU A 54 30.61 0.59 0.50
C LEU A 54 30.82 2.10 0.40
N ALA A 55 30.05 2.90 1.14
CA ALA A 55 30.27 4.35 1.22
C ALA A 55 31.63 4.69 1.86
N GLY A 56 32.11 3.87 2.80
CA GLY A 56 33.45 3.95 3.37
C GLY A 56 34.55 3.74 2.34
N LEU A 57 34.42 2.70 1.53
CA LEU A 57 35.34 2.41 0.43
C LEU A 57 35.30 3.52 -0.63
N ALA A 58 34.13 4.08 -0.92
CA ALA A 58 33.98 5.16 -1.90
C ALA A 58 34.67 6.48 -1.47
N ARG A 59 34.86 6.72 -0.16
CA ARG A 59 35.62 7.87 0.35
C ARG A 59 37.12 7.77 0.05
N HIS A 60 37.63 6.55 -0.13
CA HIS A 60 39.03 6.29 -0.51
C HIS A 60 39.02 5.37 -1.73
N PRO A 61 38.60 5.90 -2.91
CA PRO A 61 38.33 5.08 -4.06
C PRO A 61 39.59 4.29 -4.48
N PRO A 62 39.43 3.04 -4.90
CA PRO A 62 40.56 2.24 -5.34
C PRO A 62 41.29 2.93 -6.52
N ARG A 63 42.62 2.84 -6.51
CA ARG A 63 43.46 3.40 -7.59
C ARG A 63 43.32 2.63 -8.90
N ASP A 64 42.91 1.37 -8.79
CA ASP A 64 42.57 0.54 -9.93
C ASP A 64 41.19 0.93 -10.49
N ALA A 65 41.14 1.26 -11.78
CA ALA A 65 39.92 1.70 -12.45
C ALA A 65 38.85 0.60 -12.48
N GLU A 66 39.26 -0.66 -12.64
CA GLU A 66 38.33 -1.79 -12.65
C GLU A 66 37.66 -1.96 -11.28
N ALA A 67 38.43 -1.93 -10.20
CA ALA A 67 37.91 -1.94 -8.84
C ALA A 67 36.95 -0.76 -8.57
N GLY A 68 37.24 0.43 -9.12
CA GLY A 68 36.36 1.59 -9.02
C GLY A 68 34.99 1.38 -9.69
N VAL A 69 34.99 0.81 -10.90
CA VAL A 69 33.77 0.45 -11.63
C VAL A 69 32.97 -0.61 -10.86
N ARG A 70 33.64 -1.63 -10.32
CA ARG A 70 32.98 -2.68 -9.53
C ARG A 70 32.36 -2.14 -8.24
N LEU A 71 33.01 -1.19 -7.57
CA LEU A 71 32.48 -0.52 -6.39
C LEU A 71 31.20 0.26 -6.73
N ALA A 72 31.22 1.06 -7.80
CA ALA A 72 30.05 1.80 -8.25
C ALA A 72 28.88 0.86 -8.62
N ALA A 73 29.17 -0.25 -9.31
CA ALA A 73 28.16 -1.26 -9.63
C ALA A 73 27.57 -1.92 -8.37
N ALA A 74 28.40 -2.22 -7.35
CA ALA A 74 27.92 -2.75 -6.08
C ALA A 74 27.03 -1.77 -5.32
N GLN A 75 27.38 -0.48 -5.31
CA GLN A 75 26.55 0.57 -4.72
C GLN A 75 25.20 0.70 -5.43
N ALA A 76 25.19 0.67 -6.77
CA ALA A 76 23.97 0.71 -7.55
C ALA A 76 23.07 -0.53 -7.28
N ALA A 77 23.66 -1.73 -7.26
CA ALA A 77 22.92 -2.95 -6.94
C ALA A 77 22.34 -2.95 -5.52
N LEU A 78 23.10 -2.44 -4.54
CA LEU A 78 22.62 -2.30 -3.17
C LEU A 78 21.45 -1.33 -3.08
N GLN A 79 21.51 -0.20 -3.79
CA GLN A 79 20.40 0.76 -3.82
C GLN A 79 19.12 0.13 -4.38
N VAL A 80 19.24 -0.68 -5.45
CA VAL A 80 18.11 -1.46 -5.99
C VAL A 80 17.53 -2.42 -4.94
N ALA A 81 18.38 -3.11 -4.17
CA ALA A 81 17.93 -4.01 -3.11
C ALA A 81 17.22 -3.27 -1.97
N ILE A 82 17.75 -2.12 -1.53
CA ILE A 82 17.11 -1.24 -0.53
C ILE A 82 15.71 -0.83 -0.98
N ASP A 83 15.59 -0.37 -2.22
CA ASP A 83 14.30 0.06 -2.75
C ASP A 83 13.33 -1.10 -2.94
N ALA A 84 13.80 -2.28 -3.33
CA ALA A 84 12.98 -3.48 -3.39
C ALA A 84 12.44 -3.90 -2.01
N THR A 85 13.29 -3.92 -0.99
CA THR A 85 12.88 -4.24 0.39
C THR A 85 11.88 -3.23 0.94
N ARG A 86 12.13 -1.93 0.75
CA ARG A 86 11.18 -0.88 1.15
C ARG A 86 9.81 -1.05 0.49
N HIS A 87 9.78 -1.40 -0.79
CA HIS A 87 8.53 -1.70 -1.48
C HIS A 87 7.83 -2.95 -0.92
N ALA A 88 8.57 -4.00 -0.60
CA ALA A 88 8.00 -5.20 -0.01
C ALA A 88 7.36 -4.91 1.35
N VAL A 89 8.07 -4.20 2.23
CA VAL A 89 7.59 -3.79 3.56
C VAL A 89 6.35 -2.88 3.44
N ALA A 90 6.33 -1.93 2.49
CA ALA A 90 5.18 -1.05 2.28
C ALA A 90 3.89 -1.79 1.84
N ARG A 91 4.02 -2.93 1.15
CA ARG A 91 2.86 -3.79 0.79
C ARG A 91 2.37 -4.62 1.99
N LEU A 92 3.22 -4.82 2.98
CA LEU A 92 2.91 -5.58 4.19
C LEU A 92 2.29 -4.70 5.29
N HIS A 93 2.62 -3.42 5.35
CA HIS A 93 1.94 -2.49 6.27
C HIS A 93 0.50 -2.24 5.80
N PRO A 94 -0.53 -2.41 6.65
CA PRO A 94 -1.88 -1.97 6.36
C PRO A 94 -1.91 -0.45 6.19
N PRO A 95 -2.67 0.06 5.20
CA PRO A 95 -2.85 1.49 5.06
C PRO A 95 -3.67 2.05 6.21
N ASP A 96 -3.26 3.23 6.68
CA ASP A 96 -3.98 4.00 7.66
C ASP A 96 -5.17 4.72 7.00
N LEU A 97 -6.32 4.06 7.02
CA LEU A 97 -7.59 4.54 6.47
C LEU A 97 -8.48 5.25 7.49
N ARG A 98 -7.97 5.60 8.69
CA ARG A 98 -8.79 6.19 9.77
C ARG A 98 -9.50 7.49 9.37
N ASP A 99 -8.86 8.26 8.49
CA ASP A 99 -9.33 9.56 7.99
C ASP A 99 -10.12 9.39 6.66
N GLY A 100 -10.35 8.14 6.23
CA GLY A 100 -11.03 7.77 4.98
C GLY A 100 -10.09 7.49 3.80
N LEU A 101 -10.65 6.93 2.72
CA LEU A 101 -9.89 6.54 1.52
C LEU A 101 -9.24 7.72 0.79
N ALA A 102 -9.95 8.84 0.58
CA ALA A 102 -9.42 9.95 -0.22
C ALA A 102 -8.18 10.61 0.42
N PRO A 103 -8.16 10.93 1.73
CA PRO A 103 -6.96 11.44 2.39
C PRO A 103 -5.81 10.42 2.43
N ALA A 104 -6.11 9.11 2.45
CA ALA A 104 -5.09 8.08 2.36
C ALA A 104 -4.44 8.02 0.97
N LEU A 105 -5.23 8.13 -0.10
CA LEU A 105 -4.74 8.18 -1.48
C LEU A 105 -3.94 9.45 -1.77
N ASP A 106 -4.37 10.60 -1.23
CA ASP A 106 -3.63 11.86 -1.36
C ASP A 106 -2.21 11.73 -0.77
N ARG A 107 -2.11 11.20 0.47
CA ARG A 107 -0.83 10.88 1.10
C ARG A 107 0.01 9.92 0.26
N LEU A 108 -0.61 8.85 -0.26
CA LEU A 108 0.08 7.87 -1.10
C LEU A 108 0.68 8.51 -2.37
N VAL A 109 -0.07 9.38 -3.04
CA VAL A 109 0.36 10.09 -4.26
C VAL A 109 1.46 11.10 -3.95
N ALA A 110 1.32 11.87 -2.87
CA ALA A 110 2.34 12.80 -2.42
C ALA A 110 3.66 12.08 -2.07
N ASP A 111 3.59 10.96 -1.36
CA ASP A 111 4.74 10.14 -1.01
C ASP A 111 5.42 9.54 -2.24
N PHE A 112 4.63 9.08 -3.22
CA PHE A 112 5.14 8.62 -4.51
C PHE A 112 5.94 9.72 -5.23
N GLY A 113 5.40 10.93 -5.31
CA GLY A 113 6.08 12.06 -5.95
C GLY A 113 7.41 12.40 -5.26
N ARG A 114 7.42 12.47 -3.91
CA ARG A 114 8.65 12.74 -3.14
C ARG A 114 9.71 11.68 -3.33
N ARG A 115 9.32 10.40 -3.43
CA ARG A 115 10.26 9.27 -3.54
C ARG A 115 10.83 9.07 -4.94
N THR A 116 10.04 9.36 -5.97
CA THR A 116 10.41 9.05 -7.37
C THR A 116 10.87 10.28 -8.14
N GLY A 117 10.56 11.49 -7.67
CA GLY A 117 10.75 12.72 -8.43
C GLY A 117 9.77 12.92 -9.58
N ILE A 118 8.81 12.00 -9.77
CA ILE A 118 7.78 12.09 -10.81
C ILE A 118 6.68 13.04 -10.31
N ALA A 119 6.25 13.98 -11.16
CA ALA A 119 5.14 14.87 -10.81
C ALA A 119 3.86 14.04 -10.60
N ALA A 120 3.18 14.19 -9.46
CA ALA A 120 2.06 13.33 -9.10
C ALA A 120 0.89 14.15 -8.60
N ASP A 121 -0.29 13.97 -9.23
CA ASP A 121 -1.51 14.70 -8.91
C ASP A 121 -2.62 13.73 -8.47
N PHE A 122 -3.42 14.12 -7.48
CA PHE A 122 -4.61 13.39 -7.03
C PHE A 122 -5.87 14.24 -7.20
N ASP A 123 -6.94 13.64 -7.70
CA ASP A 123 -8.27 14.25 -7.79
C ASP A 123 -9.35 13.25 -7.39
N ALA A 124 -10.35 13.70 -6.63
CA ALA A 124 -11.46 12.88 -6.18
C ALA A 124 -12.79 13.62 -6.36
N ALA A 125 -13.80 12.95 -6.94
CA ALA A 125 -15.15 13.51 -7.04
C ALA A 125 -16.26 12.47 -7.00
N GLY A 126 -17.43 12.86 -6.50
CA GLY A 126 -18.66 12.05 -6.57
C GLY A 126 -18.61 10.77 -5.76
N MET A 127 -17.80 10.72 -4.71
CA MET A 127 -17.65 9.50 -3.91
C MET A 127 -18.86 9.22 -3.02
N THR A 128 -19.30 7.97 -3.06
CA THR A 128 -20.17 7.34 -2.07
C THR A 128 -19.33 6.62 -1.01
N ASP A 129 -19.84 6.53 0.22
CA ASP A 129 -19.16 5.82 1.31
C ASP A 129 -18.96 4.35 0.94
N LEU A 130 -17.71 3.91 1.01
CA LEU A 130 -17.31 2.52 0.82
C LEU A 130 -17.20 1.84 2.18
N ASP A 131 -17.46 0.53 2.22
CA ASP A 131 -17.11 -0.27 3.39
C ASP A 131 -15.58 -0.47 3.46
N ALA A 132 -15.06 -0.74 4.67
CA ALA A 132 -13.63 -0.88 4.91
C ALA A 132 -12.93 -1.89 3.96
N PRO A 133 -13.52 -3.06 3.63
CA PRO A 133 -12.92 -3.98 2.66
C PRO A 133 -12.75 -3.38 1.27
N ARG A 134 -13.74 -2.61 0.78
CA ARG A 134 -13.65 -1.95 -0.54
C ARG A 134 -12.66 -0.78 -0.51
N GLU A 135 -12.63 0.01 0.56
CA GLU A 135 -11.63 1.07 0.71
C GLU A 135 -10.21 0.50 0.64
N LEU A 136 -9.96 -0.59 1.38
CA LEU A 136 -8.68 -1.28 1.36
C LEU A 136 -8.33 -1.81 -0.04
N ALA A 137 -9.28 -2.42 -0.75
CA ALA A 137 -9.07 -2.92 -2.11
C ALA A 137 -8.70 -1.80 -3.10
N VAL A 138 -9.41 -0.65 -3.04
CA VAL A 138 -9.11 0.51 -3.88
C VAL A 138 -7.73 1.08 -3.55
N PHE A 139 -7.42 1.24 -2.25
CA PHE A 139 -6.11 1.70 -1.82
C PHE A 139 -4.97 0.81 -2.34
N ARG A 140 -5.11 -0.52 -2.18
CA ARG A 140 -4.10 -1.49 -2.65
C ARG A 140 -3.94 -1.46 -4.17
N THR A 141 -5.03 -1.28 -4.90
CA THR A 141 -5.00 -1.12 -6.35
C THR A 141 -4.19 0.12 -6.74
N ALA A 142 -4.50 1.28 -6.15
CA ALA A 142 -3.75 2.51 -6.37
C ALA A 142 -2.25 2.35 -6.04
N GLN A 143 -1.93 1.73 -4.91
CA GLN A 143 -0.55 1.48 -4.48
C GLN A 143 0.23 0.64 -5.49
N GLU A 144 -0.35 -0.44 -5.99
CA GLU A 144 0.28 -1.30 -7.00
C GLU A 144 0.40 -0.59 -8.35
N SER A 145 -0.62 0.16 -8.78
CA SER A 145 -0.58 0.95 -10.01
C SER A 145 0.55 1.99 -9.99
N LEU A 146 0.74 2.70 -8.88
CA LEU A 146 1.85 3.65 -8.71
C LEU A 146 3.21 2.93 -8.72
N THR A 147 3.31 1.77 -8.06
CA THR A 147 4.54 0.96 -8.07
C THR A 147 4.92 0.55 -9.50
N ASN A 148 3.92 0.11 -10.28
CA ASN A 148 4.12 -0.24 -11.68
C ASN A 148 4.50 0.97 -12.54
N ALA A 149 3.91 2.15 -12.28
CA ALA A 149 4.27 3.38 -12.97
C ALA A 149 5.74 3.76 -12.73
N ALA A 150 6.21 3.71 -11.48
CA ALA A 150 7.62 3.98 -11.14
C ALA A 150 8.59 3.01 -11.82
N ARG A 151 8.23 1.72 -11.90
CA ARG A 151 9.11 0.69 -12.47
C ARG A 151 9.11 0.64 -13.99
N HIS A 152 7.98 0.92 -14.63
CA HIS A 152 7.77 0.55 -16.02
C HIS A 152 7.33 1.70 -16.93
N ALA A 153 6.67 2.73 -16.42
CA ALA A 153 6.00 3.70 -17.29
C ALA A 153 6.93 4.76 -17.90
N ARG A 154 8.16 4.95 -17.38
CA ARG A 154 9.12 6.00 -17.82
C ARG A 154 8.42 7.35 -18.08
N CYS A 155 7.63 7.81 -17.11
CA CYS A 155 6.78 8.99 -17.27
C CYS A 155 7.29 10.15 -16.41
N ALA A 156 7.07 11.38 -16.90
CA ALA A 156 7.39 12.61 -16.15
C ALA A 156 6.25 13.03 -15.20
N ARG A 157 5.03 12.51 -15.41
CA ARG A 157 3.86 12.82 -14.59
C ARG A 157 2.93 11.61 -14.45
N VAL A 158 2.32 11.47 -13.28
CA VAL A 158 1.24 10.52 -12.96
C VAL A 158 0.05 11.29 -12.42
N ARG A 159 -1.17 10.88 -12.79
CA ARG A 159 -2.41 11.41 -12.23
C ARG A 159 -3.26 10.26 -11.72
N LEU A 160 -3.68 10.34 -10.47
CA LEU A 160 -4.61 9.39 -9.86
C LEU A 160 -5.97 10.06 -9.68
N THR A 161 -7.02 9.44 -10.22
CA THR A 161 -8.38 9.97 -10.13
C THR A 161 -9.30 8.97 -9.48
N LEU A 162 -10.04 9.39 -8.46
CA LEU A 162 -11.07 8.60 -7.80
C LEU A 162 -12.45 9.17 -8.15
N ARG A 163 -13.30 8.34 -8.75
CA ARG A 163 -14.67 8.72 -9.15
C ARG A 163 -15.64 7.71 -8.56
N GLY A 164 -16.71 8.20 -7.94
CA GLY A 164 -17.88 7.38 -7.66
C GLY A 164 -18.88 7.47 -8.80
N ASP A 165 -19.66 6.41 -8.99
CA ASP A 165 -20.83 6.47 -9.87
C ASP A 165 -21.86 7.36 -9.18
N ALA A 166 -22.24 8.46 -9.83
CA ALA A 166 -23.40 9.22 -9.40
C ALA A 166 -24.60 8.29 -9.54
N SER A 167 -25.15 7.82 -8.42
CA SER A 167 -26.37 7.05 -8.39
C SER A 167 -27.42 7.78 -9.23
N GLU A 168 -27.90 7.15 -10.31
CA GLU A 168 -29.11 7.57 -11.02
C GLU A 168 -30.34 7.33 -10.11
N ASP A 169 -30.42 8.03 -8.99
CA ASP A 169 -31.58 8.05 -8.12
C ASP A 169 -32.29 9.39 -8.31
N GLY A 170 -33.26 9.45 -9.22
CA GLY A 170 -34.10 10.64 -9.40
C GLY A 170 -34.89 10.83 -10.70
N ARG A 171 -34.85 9.93 -11.70
CA ARG A 171 -35.65 10.11 -12.93
C ARG A 171 -36.36 8.84 -13.42
N ARG A 172 -37.30 8.34 -12.63
CA ARG A 172 -38.49 7.60 -13.11
C ARG A 172 -39.72 7.98 -12.26
N ALA A 173 -40.13 9.24 -12.38
CA ALA A 173 -41.47 9.68 -12.02
C ALA A 173 -41.86 10.79 -13.01
N ALA A 174 -42.38 10.38 -14.17
CA ALA A 174 -43.23 11.16 -15.06
C ALA A 174 -43.94 10.17 -15.99
#